data_AF-A0A7C1UWY5-F1
#
_entry.id   AF-A0A7C1UWY5-F1
#
_cell.length_a   1.000
_cell.length_b   1.000
_cell.length_c   1.000
_cell.angle_alpha   90.00
_cell.angle_beta   90.00
_cell.angle_gamma   90.00
#
_symmetry.space_group_name_H-M   'P 1'
#
loop_
_entity.id
_entity.type
_entity.pdbx_description
1 polymer ?
#
loop_
_entity_poly.entity_id
_entity_poly.type
_entity_poly.pdbx_seq_one_letter_code
_entity_poly.pdbx_strand_id
1 'polypeptide(L)'
;MFKPNYFANIIKNNLIDGKSSKKRDGILVEYALNTHFISKNVINSYEREGIYLWVSDDLVISVNTINSNNYNGIDLFYSSFNTVTGNLINYNNLKYVF
;
A
#
# COMPACT_ATOMS: atom_id res chain seq x y z
N MET A 1 10.50 -5.20 -0.90
CA MET A 1 9.23 -5.17 -0.19
C MET A 1 9.52 -4.51 1.13
N PHE A 2 8.87 -3.39 1.44
CA PHE A 2 8.92 -2.85 2.81
C PHE A 2 7.97 -3.70 3.65
N LYS A 3 8.52 -4.44 4.62
CA LYS A 3 7.76 -5.23 5.60
C LYS A 3 7.84 -4.49 6.93
N PRO A 4 6.80 -3.77 7.35
CA PRO A 4 6.77 -3.20 8.69
C PRO A 4 6.78 -4.33 9.72
N ASN A 5 7.53 -4.16 10.80
CA ASN A 5 7.38 -5.04 11.96
C ASN A 5 5.97 -4.85 12.54
N TYR A 6 5.38 -5.94 13.06
CA TYR A 6 4.07 -5.98 13.73
C TYR A 6 3.88 -5.00 14.91
N PHE A 7 4.92 -4.25 15.29
CA PHE A 7 4.89 -3.20 16.32
C PHE A 7 4.82 -1.78 15.76
N ALA A 8 4.98 -1.59 14.45
CA ALA A 8 4.90 -0.29 13.80
C ALA A 8 3.44 0.04 13.46
N ASN A 9 2.72 0.60 14.43
CA ASN A 9 1.32 1.04 14.29
C ASN A 9 1.11 2.12 13.19
N ILE A 10 2.18 2.63 12.59
CA ILE A 10 2.16 3.73 11.63
C ILE A 10 3.27 3.54 10.57
N ILE A 11 2.89 3.42 9.28
CA ILE A 11 3.78 3.51 8.13
C ILE A 11 3.60 4.88 7.48
N LYS A 12 4.54 5.80 7.69
CA LYS A 12 4.42 7.16 7.15
C LYS A 12 5.70 7.75 6.60
N ASN A 13 5.54 8.66 5.64
CA ASN A 13 6.61 9.50 5.08
C ASN A 13 7.77 8.70 4.46
N ASN A 14 7.48 7.54 3.85
CA ASN A 14 8.50 6.75 3.16
C ASN A 14 8.51 7.04 1.66
N LEU A 15 9.71 7.15 1.09
CA LEU A 15 9.93 7.04 -0.36
C LEU A 15 10.31 5.60 -0.68
N ILE A 16 9.43 4.89 -1.38
CA ILE A 16 9.57 3.47 -1.69
C ILE A 16 9.58 3.33 -3.22
N ASP A 17 10.79 3.21 -3.79
CA ASP A 17 11.00 3.12 -5.24
C ASP A 17 11.39 1.69 -5.65
N GLY A 18 10.60 1.09 -6.52
CA GLY A 18 10.78 -0.26 -7.06
C GLY A 18 11.72 -0.33 -8.27
N LYS A 19 12.15 0.79 -8.86
CA LYS A 19 12.95 0.81 -10.12
C LYS A 19 14.23 -0.04 -10.10
N SER A 20 14.84 -0.25 -8.94
CA SER A 20 16.12 -0.99 -8.80
C SER A 20 15.95 -2.47 -8.45
N SER A 21 14.72 -2.96 -8.23
CA SER A 21 14.50 -4.36 -7.84
C SER A 21 13.10 -4.81 -8.24
N LYS A 22 13.00 -5.98 -8.87
CA LYS A 22 11.75 -6.70 -9.20
C LYS A 22 10.98 -7.12 -7.94
N LYS A 23 10.61 -6.15 -7.12
CA LYS A 23 9.84 -6.35 -5.90
C LYS A 23 8.38 -6.41 -6.31
N ARG A 24 7.70 -7.42 -5.79
CA ARG A 24 6.31 -7.71 -6.10
C ARG A 24 5.40 -6.53 -5.75
N ASP A 25 5.46 -6.10 -4.49
CA ASP A 25 4.59 -5.07 -3.92
C ASP A 25 5.44 -3.98 -3.23
N GLY A 26 4.93 -2.74 -3.23
CA GLY A 26 5.57 -1.60 -2.57
C GLY A 26 5.54 -1.73 -1.05
N ILE A 27 4.33 -1.63 -0.50
CA ILE A 27 4.01 -1.92 0.90
C ILE A 27 3.17 -3.20 0.94
N LEU A 28 3.61 -4.16 1.75
CA LEU A 28 2.84 -5.36 2.07
C LEU A 28 2.46 -5.31 3.55
N VAL A 29 1.17 -5.49 3.83
CA VAL A 29 0.65 -5.68 5.19
C VAL A 29 -0.06 -7.02 5.26
N GLU A 30 0.30 -7.83 6.25
CA GLU A 30 -0.25 -9.17 6.46
C GLU A 30 -0.73 -9.28 7.90
N TYR A 31 -1.95 -9.75 8.11
CA TYR A 31 -2.50 -10.06 9.44
C TYR A 31 -2.55 -8.86 10.41
N ALA A 32 -2.72 -7.64 9.90
CA ALA A 32 -2.89 -6.46 10.74
C ALA A 32 -4.36 -6.34 11.18
N LEU A 33 -4.64 -6.77 12.41
CA LEU A 33 -5.97 -6.77 13.00
C LEU A 33 -6.01 -5.72 14.11
N ASN A 34 -6.06 -4.43 13.75
CA ASN A 34 -6.23 -3.25 14.61
C ASN A 34 -5.96 -1.97 13.79
N THR A 35 -6.31 -0.80 14.31
CA THR A 35 -6.04 0.46 13.60
C THR A 35 -4.56 0.73 13.37
N HIS A 36 -4.15 0.65 12.09
CA HIS A 36 -2.83 1.06 11.61
C HIS A 36 -2.97 2.18 10.59
N PHE A 37 -2.03 3.12 10.59
CA PHE A 37 -2.05 4.26 9.67
C PHE A 37 -0.99 4.09 8.58
N ILE A 38 -1.42 4.05 7.32
CA ILE A 38 -0.53 4.10 6.15
C ILE A 38 -0.72 5.45 5.47
N SER A 39 0.21 6.38 5.65
CA SER A 39 0.00 7.74 5.15
C SER A 39 1.23 8.45 4.62
N LYS A 40 1.03 9.35 3.65
CA LYS A 40 2.09 10.22 3.12
C LYS A 40 3.29 9.46 2.56
N ASN A 41 3.10 8.23 2.08
CA ASN A 41 4.15 7.49 1.40
C ASN A 41 4.13 7.81 -0.10
N VAL A 42 5.29 7.80 -0.73
CA VAL A 42 5.46 7.89 -2.18
C VAL A 42 5.94 6.53 -2.68
N ILE A 43 5.10 5.84 -3.45
CA ILE A 43 5.31 4.44 -3.86
C ILE A 43 5.32 4.37 -5.38
N ASN A 44 6.43 3.96 -5.97
CA ASN A 44 6.61 3.97 -7.42
C ASN A 44 7.16 2.66 -7.97
N SER A 45 6.67 2.25 -9.14
CA SER A 45 7.35 1.27 -10.02
C SER A 45 7.50 -0.15 -9.47
N TYR A 46 6.42 -0.75 -8.97
CA TYR A 46 6.36 -2.16 -8.55
C TYR A 46 5.72 -3.09 -9.59
N GLU A 47 6.10 -4.36 -9.55
CA GLU A 47 5.66 -5.38 -10.52
C GLU A 47 4.20 -5.81 -10.35
N ARG A 48 3.59 -5.50 -9.22
CA ARG A 48 2.17 -5.73 -8.98
C ARG A 48 1.51 -4.51 -8.34
N GLU A 49 1.22 -4.56 -7.04
CA GLU A 49 0.48 -3.55 -6.32
C GLU A 49 1.39 -2.50 -5.67
N GLY A 50 0.91 -1.26 -5.57
CA GLY A 50 1.58 -0.24 -4.76
C GLY A 50 1.47 -0.57 -3.25
N ILE A 51 0.24 -0.77 -2.78
CA ILE A 51 -0.07 -1.23 -1.41
C ILE A 51 -0.92 -2.50 -1.53
N TYR A 52 -0.48 -3.58 -0.89
CA TYR A 52 -1.25 -4.82 -0.77
C TYR A 52 -1.55 -5.13 0.69
N LEU A 53 -2.83 -5.30 1.02
CA LEU A 53 -3.30 -5.78 2.32
C LEU A 53 -3.80 -7.22 2.19
N TRP A 54 -3.31 -8.10 3.06
CA TRP A 54 -3.75 -9.48 3.18
C TRP A 54 -4.28 -9.75 4.59
N VAL A 55 -5.56 -10.13 4.70
CA VAL A 55 -6.22 -10.46 5.98
C VAL A 55 -5.95 -9.37 7.02
N SER A 56 -6.27 -8.12 6.66
CA SER A 56 -5.94 -6.95 7.48
C SER A 56 -7.12 -5.99 7.57
N ASP A 57 -7.49 -5.66 8.79
CA ASP A 57 -8.73 -4.96 9.11
C ASP A 57 -8.45 -3.64 9.84
N ASP A 58 -9.39 -2.70 9.70
CA ASP A 58 -9.39 -1.41 10.41
C ASP A 58 -8.21 -0.46 10.08
N LEU A 59 -7.58 -0.58 8.92
CA LEU A 59 -6.52 0.34 8.51
C LEU A 59 -7.04 1.67 7.96
N VAL A 60 -6.26 2.73 8.19
CA VAL A 60 -6.46 4.05 7.58
C VAL A 60 -5.35 4.30 6.57
N ILE A 61 -5.68 4.18 5.29
CA ILE A 61 -4.77 4.43 4.17
C ILE A 61 -5.09 5.79 3.57
N SER A 62 -4.23 6.78 3.82
CA SER A 62 -4.53 8.16 3.41
C SER A 62 -3.35 8.98 2.90
N VAL A 63 -3.61 9.86 1.94
CA VAL A 63 -2.61 10.85 1.46
C VAL A 63 -1.32 10.19 0.92
N ASN A 64 -1.41 8.97 0.39
CA ASN A 64 -0.28 8.34 -0.30
C ASN A 64 -0.27 8.73 -1.78
N THR A 65 0.92 8.81 -2.36
CA THR A 65 1.13 9.02 -3.80
C THR A 65 1.65 7.71 -4.40
N ILE A 66 0.83 7.03 -5.21
CA ILE A 66 1.09 5.67 -5.69
C ILE A 66 1.08 5.66 -7.21
N ASN A 67 2.23 5.39 -7.84
CA ASN A 67 2.36 5.52 -9.28
C ASN A 67 3.11 4.38 -9.98
N SER A 68 2.78 4.20 -11.26
CA SER A 68 3.56 3.38 -12.18
C SER A 68 3.74 1.92 -11.73
N ASN A 69 2.77 1.37 -11.00
CA ASN A 69 2.74 -0.05 -10.64
C ASN A 69 1.99 -0.86 -11.71
N ASN A 70 2.43 -2.10 -11.93
CA ASN A 70 1.94 -2.92 -13.03
C ASN A 70 0.54 -3.50 -12.82
N TYR A 71 -0.05 -3.38 -11.62
CA TYR A 71 -1.41 -3.84 -11.29
C TYR A 71 -2.21 -2.69 -10.63
N ASN A 72 -2.79 -2.92 -9.45
CA ASN A 72 -3.60 -1.97 -8.71
C ASN A 72 -2.73 -0.96 -7.95
N GLY A 73 -3.28 0.21 -7.66
CA GLY A 73 -2.63 1.13 -6.74
C GLY A 73 -2.68 0.59 -5.31
N ILE A 74 -3.88 0.20 -4.89
CA ILE A 74 -4.17 -0.39 -3.57
C ILE A 74 -5.05 -1.62 -3.81
N ASP A 75 -4.76 -2.73 -3.12
CA ASP A 75 -5.57 -3.96 -3.19
C ASP A 75 -5.73 -4.55 -1.78
N LEU A 76 -7.00 -4.79 -1.41
CA LEU A 76 -7.50 -5.23 -0.11
C LEU A 76 -8.02 -6.66 -0.22
N PHE A 77 -7.16 -7.65 0.06
CA PHE A 77 -7.53 -9.05 -0.04
C PHE A 77 -7.92 -9.65 1.31
N TYR A 78 -9.13 -10.24 1.40
CA TYR A 78 -9.73 -10.74 2.64
C TYR A 78 -9.65 -9.73 3.80
N SER A 79 -9.84 -8.45 3.49
CA SER A 79 -9.59 -7.32 4.39
C SER A 79 -10.87 -6.48 4.52
N SER A 80 -11.17 -6.00 5.72
CA SER A 80 -12.47 -5.40 6.06
C SER A 80 -12.31 -4.10 6.85
N PHE A 81 -13.34 -3.24 6.82
CA PHE A 81 -13.41 -2.00 7.61
C PHE A 81 -12.24 -1.01 7.40
N ASN A 82 -11.55 -1.11 6.26
CA ASN A 82 -10.46 -0.22 5.91
C ASN A 82 -10.99 1.11 5.37
N THR A 83 -10.38 2.22 5.80
CA THR A 83 -10.65 3.56 5.27
C THR A 83 -9.57 3.95 4.27
N VAL A 84 -9.95 4.11 3.00
CA VAL A 84 -9.05 4.56 1.92
C VAL A 84 -9.49 5.95 1.46
N THR A 85 -8.69 6.99 1.73
CA THR A 85 -9.09 8.38 1.43
C THR A 85 -7.92 9.30 1.06
N GLY A 86 -8.15 10.21 0.11
CA GLY A 86 -7.16 11.25 -0.25
C GLY A 86 -5.84 10.72 -0.84
N ASN A 87 -5.81 9.48 -1.35
CA ASN A 87 -4.64 8.94 -2.04
C ASN A 87 -4.62 9.40 -3.50
N LEU A 88 -3.45 9.78 -4.01
CA LEU A 88 -3.22 10.08 -5.41
C LEU A 88 -2.68 8.83 -6.11
N ILE A 89 -3.50 8.22 -6.97
CA ILE A 89 -3.19 6.94 -7.64
C ILE A 89 -3.16 7.16 -9.15
N ASN A 90 -1.96 7.21 -9.76
CA ASN A 90 -1.80 7.52 -11.18
C ASN A 90 -0.89 6.52 -11.90
N TYR A 91 -1.08 6.37 -13.23
CA TYR A 91 -0.20 5.57 -14.07
C TYR A 91 0.01 4.10 -13.63
N ASN A 92 -0.87 3.57 -12.76
CA ASN A 92 -0.93 2.14 -12.48
C ASN A 92 -1.77 1.48 -13.58
N ASN A 93 -1.44 0.25 -14.00
CA ASN A 93 -2.11 -0.36 -15.15
C ASN A 93 -3.61 -0.52 -14.94
N LEU A 94 -4.03 -0.83 -13.72
CA LEU A 94 -5.44 -1.02 -13.39
C LEU A 94 -6.04 0.20 -12.67
N LYS A 95 -5.24 1.15 -12.14
CA LYS A 95 -5.68 2.37 -11.42
C LYS A 95 -6.68 2.18 -10.27
N TYR A 96 -7.08 0.96 -9.94
CA TYR A 96 -8.14 0.70 -8.98
C TYR A 96 -7.64 0.67 -7.53
N VAL A 97 -8.61 0.89 -6.64
CA VAL A 97 -8.61 0.45 -5.23
C VAL A 97 -9.63 -0.69 -5.19
N PHE A 98 -9.19 -1.91 -4.91
CA PHE A 98 -10.06 -3.07 -4.67
C PHE A 98 -9.99 -3.49 -3.21
#